data_AF-A0A8X6IZC2-F1
#
_entry.id   AF-A0A8X6IZC2-F1
#
_cell.length_a   1.000
_cell.length_b   1.000
_cell.length_c   1.000
_cell.angle_alpha   90.00
_cell.angle_beta   90.00
_cell.angle_gamma   90.00
#
_symmetry.space_group_name_H-M   'P 1'
#
loop_
_entity.id
_entity.type
_entity.pdbx_description
1 polymer ?
#
loop_
_entity_poly.entity_id
_entity_poly.type
_entity_poly.pdbx_seq_one_letter_code
_entity_poly.pdbx_strand_id
1 'polypeptide(L)'
;MGYETEMNNLAEPNPPLKDLSAISILADCTLMVSWSPEEAGTYLETYKMFENKSADLIKEKQDSDHYSQLIDCLTTIRSINKTDAMVLLSNFKTLKGIIQASVEDLTQCPGMGPLKAKRLYDALRKPFKNTKNS
;
A
#
# COMPACT_ATOMS: atom_id res chain seq x y z
N MET A 1 -27.17 -29.32 9.91
CA MET A 1 -25.91 -30.06 9.75
C MET A 1 -25.87 -30.57 8.32
N GLY A 2 -25.37 -29.75 7.40
CA GLY A 2 -25.45 -30.06 5.96
C GLY A 2 -24.76 -29.05 5.03
N TYR A 3 -23.88 -28.19 5.55
CA TYR A 3 -23.16 -27.19 4.75
C TYR A 3 -21.71 -27.59 4.46
N GLU A 4 -21.39 -28.88 4.52
CA GLU A 4 -19.99 -29.35 4.50
C GLU A 4 -19.67 -30.34 3.37
N THR A 5 -20.59 -30.54 2.41
CA THR A 5 -20.40 -31.59 1.38
C THR A 5 -20.07 -31.08 -0.04
N GLU A 6 -20.08 -29.77 -0.33
CA GLU A 6 -19.79 -29.28 -1.70
C GLU A 6 -18.41 -28.62 -1.89
N MET A 7 -17.51 -28.76 -0.91
CA MET A 7 -16.12 -28.26 -0.98
C MET A 7 -15.12 -29.35 -1.41
N ASN A 8 -15.53 -30.31 -2.24
CA ASN A 8 -14.67 -31.43 -2.62
C ASN A 8 -14.84 -31.89 -4.08
N ASN A 9 -14.72 -30.97 -5.03
CA ASN A 9 -14.57 -31.31 -6.44
C ASN A 9 -13.24 -30.78 -7.02
N LEU A 10 -12.14 -31.01 -6.29
CA LEU A 10 -10.79 -31.08 -6.89
C LEU A 10 -10.62 -32.43 -7.62
N ALA A 11 -11.66 -32.89 -8.32
CA ALA A 11 -11.67 -34.15 -9.04
C ALA A 11 -11.01 -33.95 -10.40
N GLU A 12 -9.71 -34.18 -10.42
CA GLU A 12 -8.88 -34.38 -11.62
C GLU A 12 -8.86 -33.19 -12.63
N PRO A 13 -7.79 -33.04 -13.42
CA PRO A 13 -7.81 -32.08 -14.52
C PRO A 13 -8.94 -32.45 -15.48
N ASN A 14 -10.06 -31.71 -15.46
CA ASN A 14 -11.19 -31.86 -16.37
C ASN A 14 -10.65 -31.80 -17.82
N PRO A 15 -10.55 -32.95 -18.54
CA PRO A 15 -9.84 -32.99 -19.82
C PRO A 15 -10.43 -32.01 -20.85
N PRO A 16 -11.76 -31.85 -20.95
CA PRO A 16 -12.37 -30.78 -21.75
C PRO A 16 -11.89 -29.36 -21.41
N LEU A 17 -11.75 -28.99 -20.13
CA LEU A 17 -11.26 -27.65 -19.75
C LEU A 17 -9.79 -27.45 -20.12
N LYS A 18 -8.99 -28.52 -20.03
CA LYS A 18 -7.59 -28.48 -20.46
C LYS A 18 -7.50 -28.21 -21.97
N ASP A 19 -8.31 -28.89 -22.77
CA ASP A 19 -8.31 -28.69 -24.22
C ASP A 19 -8.86 -27.30 -24.60
N LEU A 20 -9.94 -26.86 -23.95
CA LEU A 20 -10.52 -25.54 -24.17
C LEU A 20 -9.57 -24.41 -23.77
N SER A 21 -8.83 -24.54 -22.67
CA SER A 21 -7.84 -23.53 -22.26
C SER A 21 -6.67 -23.44 -23.23
N ALA A 22 -6.23 -24.57 -23.79
CA ALA A 22 -5.21 -24.57 -24.85
C ALA A 22 -5.71 -23.86 -26.11
N ILE A 23 -6.95 -24.14 -26.53
CA ILE A 23 -7.58 -23.47 -27.68
C ILE A 23 -7.75 -21.98 -27.43
N SER A 24 -8.18 -21.56 -26.22
CA SER A 24 -8.39 -20.14 -25.92
C SER A 24 -7.09 -19.35 -25.99
N ILE A 25 -5.98 -19.92 -25.51
CA ILE A 25 -4.65 -19.31 -25.64
C ILE A 25 -4.24 -19.19 -27.11
N LEU A 26 -4.44 -20.25 -27.90
CA LEU A 26 -4.09 -20.24 -29.34
C LEU A 26 -4.94 -19.28 -30.16
N ALA A 27 -6.17 -18.98 -29.71
CA ALA A 27 -7.11 -18.10 -30.37
C ALA A 27 -7.10 -16.65 -29.84
N ASP A 28 -6.18 -16.29 -28.93
CA ASP A 28 -6.13 -15.00 -28.24
C ASP A 28 -7.46 -14.63 -27.54
N CYS A 29 -8.13 -15.63 -26.97
CA CYS A 29 -9.37 -15.47 -26.22
C CYS A 29 -9.16 -15.73 -24.72
N THR A 30 -9.94 -15.03 -23.89
CA THR A 30 -10.02 -15.31 -22.45
C THR A 30 -11.17 -16.27 -22.17
N LEU A 31 -10.87 -17.44 -21.58
CA LEU A 31 -11.88 -18.39 -21.11
C LEU A 31 -12.34 -18.00 -19.70
N MET A 32 -13.66 -17.85 -19.52
CA MET A 32 -14.29 -17.69 -18.21
C MET A 32 -15.18 -18.89 -17.92
N VAL A 33 -15.05 -19.47 -16.72
CA VAL A 33 -15.81 -20.65 -16.28
C VAL A 33 -16.79 -20.21 -15.20
N SER A 34 -18.02 -20.72 -15.26
CA SER A 34 -19.03 -20.56 -14.22
C SER A 34 -19.67 -21.91 -13.89
N TRP A 35 -20.12 -22.06 -12.66
CA TRP A 35 -20.76 -23.24 -12.11
C TRP A 35 -22.29 -23.16 -12.21
N SER A 36 -22.84 -21.98 -12.50
CA SER A 36 -24.26 -21.78 -12.74
C SER A 36 -24.55 -20.65 -13.75
N PRO A 37 -25.80 -20.60 -14.30
CA PRO A 37 -26.25 -19.48 -15.13
C PRO A 37 -26.30 -18.13 -14.38
N GLU A 38 -26.60 -18.15 -13.08
CA GLU A 38 -26.67 -16.94 -12.24
C GLU A 38 -25.27 -16.32 -12.06
N GLU A 39 -24.25 -17.17 -11.87
CA GLU A 39 -22.86 -16.74 -11.79
C GLU A 39 -22.39 -16.14 -13.13
N ALA A 40 -22.71 -16.78 -14.25
CA ALA A 40 -22.44 -16.23 -15.58
C ALA A 40 -23.11 -14.87 -15.81
N GLY A 41 -24.37 -14.73 -15.38
CA GLY A 41 -25.10 -13.46 -15.42
C GLY A 41 -24.40 -12.36 -14.62
N THR A 42 -23.96 -12.68 -13.41
CA THR A 42 -23.20 -11.77 -12.54
C THR A 42 -21.91 -11.29 -13.21
N TYR A 43 -21.20 -12.19 -13.90
CA TYR A 43 -20.01 -11.82 -14.67
C TYR A 43 -20.34 -10.84 -15.79
N LEU A 44 -21.37 -11.10 -16.58
CA LEU A 44 -21.79 -10.21 -17.66
C LEU A 44 -22.22 -8.83 -17.15
N GLU A 45 -22.98 -8.77 -16.06
CA GLU A 45 -23.37 -7.52 -15.39
C GLU A 45 -22.13 -6.74 -14.95
N THR A 46 -21.15 -7.42 -14.35
CA THR A 46 -19.89 -6.80 -13.93
C THR A 46 -19.11 -6.27 -15.13
N TYR A 47 -18.95 -7.05 -16.20
CA TYR A 47 -18.31 -6.55 -17.41
C TYR A 47 -19.01 -5.30 -17.94
N LYS A 48 -20.35 -5.31 -18.00
CA LYS A 48 -21.14 -4.18 -18.46
C LYS A 48 -20.95 -2.93 -17.61
N MET A 49 -20.96 -3.08 -16.29
CA MET A 49 -20.73 -1.97 -15.35
C MET A 49 -19.32 -1.37 -15.46
N PHE A 50 -18.36 -2.15 -15.95
CA PHE A 50 -16.96 -1.75 -16.04
C PHE A 50 -16.50 -1.42 -17.47
N GLU A 51 -17.34 -1.58 -18.51
CA GLU A 51 -17.01 -1.25 -19.91
C GLU A 51 -16.44 0.17 -20.10
N ASN A 52 -16.94 1.15 -19.33
CA ASN A 52 -16.53 2.56 -19.41
C ASN A 52 -15.65 3.03 -18.25
N LYS A 53 -15.26 2.12 -17.33
CA LYS A 53 -14.38 2.50 -16.22
C LYS A 53 -12.95 2.53 -16.75
N SER A 54 -12.40 3.74 -16.88
CA SER A 54 -11.01 3.94 -17.26
C SER A 54 -10.08 3.21 -16.28
N ALA A 55 -8.89 2.84 -16.75
CA ALA A 55 -7.80 2.26 -15.95
C ALA A 55 -7.28 3.21 -14.84
N ASP A 56 -7.99 4.30 -14.54
CA ASP A 56 -7.69 5.21 -13.45
C ASP A 56 -7.87 4.56 -12.07
N LEU A 57 -8.53 3.41 -11.97
CA LEU A 57 -8.55 2.58 -10.75
C LEU A 57 -7.22 1.83 -10.49
N ILE A 58 -6.35 1.68 -11.50
CA ILE A 58 -5.00 1.09 -11.36
C ILE A 58 -3.98 2.17 -11.00
N LYS A 59 -4.28 3.44 -11.30
CA LYS A 59 -3.49 4.56 -10.76
C LYS A 59 -3.71 4.58 -9.27
N GLU A 60 -2.62 4.46 -8.52
CA GLU A 60 -2.57 4.75 -7.10
C GLU A 60 -3.36 6.04 -6.86
N LYS A 61 -4.45 5.93 -6.08
CA LYS A 61 -5.32 7.05 -5.76
C LYS A 61 -4.51 8.01 -4.90
N GLN A 62 -3.78 8.94 -5.54
CA GLN A 62 -3.00 9.98 -4.88
C GLN A 62 -3.96 11.06 -4.37
N ASP A 63 -4.80 10.68 -3.42
CA ASP A 63 -5.58 11.59 -2.59
C ASP A 63 -4.95 11.66 -1.19
N SER A 64 -3.62 11.55 -1.13
CA SER A 64 -2.88 11.70 0.10
C SER A 64 -2.71 13.18 0.37
N ASP A 65 -3.61 13.72 1.17
CA ASP A 65 -3.45 14.96 1.92
C ASP A 65 -1.96 15.19 2.24
N HIS A 66 -1.40 16.32 1.80
CA HIS A 66 0.02 16.63 1.98
C HIS A 66 0.45 16.51 3.46
N TYR A 67 -0.47 16.80 4.37
CA TYR A 67 -0.23 16.64 5.79
C TYR A 67 -0.06 15.16 6.19
N SER A 68 -0.88 14.27 5.62
CA SER A 68 -0.76 12.82 5.79
C SER A 68 0.54 12.28 5.19
N GLN A 69 0.95 12.74 4.00
CA GLN A 69 2.24 12.36 3.42
C GLN A 69 3.43 12.78 4.30
N LEU A 70 3.38 13.97 4.91
CA LEU A 70 4.42 14.45 5.82
C LEU A 70 4.47 13.62 7.11
N ILE A 71 3.32 13.23 7.66
CA ILE A 71 3.24 12.33 8.81
C ILE A 71 3.85 10.97 8.45
N ASP A 72 3.47 10.40 7.31
CA ASP A 72 3.98 9.10 6.87
C ASP A 72 5.50 9.15 6.64
N CYS A 73 6.00 10.23 6.02
CA CYS A 73 7.44 10.47 5.85
C CYS A 73 8.18 10.50 7.20
N LEU A 74 7.69 11.26 8.18
CA LEU A 74 8.34 11.37 9.49
C LEU A 74 8.31 10.06 10.29
N THR A 75 7.24 9.27 10.16
CA THR A 75 7.10 7.98 10.85
C THR A 75 7.94 6.85 10.25
N THR A 76 8.57 7.06 9.08
CA THR A 76 9.61 6.13 8.58
C THR A 76 10.83 6.05 9.50
N ILE A 77 11.07 7.08 10.31
CA ILE A 77 12.16 7.11 11.28
C ILE A 77 11.71 6.33 12.53
N ARG A 78 12.35 5.19 12.80
CA ARG A 78 11.98 4.22 13.86
C ARG A 78 11.65 4.82 15.24
N SER A 79 12.21 5.97 15.59
CA SER A 79 11.99 6.63 16.88
C SER A 79 10.79 7.59 16.93
N ILE A 80 10.09 7.80 15.81
CA ILE A 80 9.04 8.79 15.65
C ILE A 80 7.69 8.11 15.40
N ASN A 81 6.73 8.39 16.27
CA ASN A 81 5.35 7.91 16.14
C ASN A 81 4.46 8.94 15.42
N LYS A 82 3.22 8.55 15.09
CA LYS A 82 2.24 9.45 14.45
C LYS A 82 1.97 10.72 15.28
N THR A 83 1.84 10.58 16.59
CA THR A 83 1.68 11.71 17.53
C THR A 83 2.89 12.64 17.52
N ASP A 84 4.09 12.06 17.53
CA ASP A 84 5.35 12.81 17.48
C ASP A 84 5.46 13.62 16.18
N ALA A 85 5.12 13.02 15.04
CA ALA A 85 5.10 13.68 13.73
C ALA A 85 4.11 14.85 13.68
N MET A 86 2.90 14.66 14.22
CA MET A 86 1.89 15.74 14.30
C MET A 86 2.35 16.91 15.17
N VAL A 87 3.02 16.65 16.30
CA VAL A 87 3.58 17.69 17.18
C VAL A 87 4.68 18.46 16.47
N LEU A 88 5.61 17.76 15.79
CA LEU A 88 6.69 18.41 15.02
C LEU A 88 6.15 19.30 13.91
N LEU A 89 5.19 18.81 13.12
CA LEU A 89 4.58 19.58 12.04
C LEU A 89 3.81 20.78 12.58
N SER A 90 3.14 20.62 13.73
CA SER A 90 2.43 21.72 14.38
C SER A 90 3.38 22.80 14.92
N ASN A 91 4.54 22.41 15.46
CA ASN A 91 5.52 23.33 16.05
C ASN A 91 6.39 24.04 15.00
N PHE A 92 6.95 23.28 14.05
CA PHE A 92 7.90 23.78 13.07
C PHE A 92 7.28 24.18 11.72
N LYS A 93 6.00 23.87 11.49
CA LYS A 93 5.17 24.18 10.31
C LYS A 93 5.62 23.56 8.99
N THR A 94 6.92 23.30 8.82
CA THR A 94 7.51 22.81 7.58
C THR A 94 8.54 21.73 7.87
N LEU A 95 8.72 20.79 6.93
CA LEU A 95 9.78 19.78 7.01
C LEU A 95 11.18 20.43 7.09
N LYS A 96 11.39 21.52 6.36
CA LYS A 96 12.63 22.31 6.41
C LYS A 96 12.91 22.83 7.82
N GLY A 97 11.89 23.33 8.53
CA GLY A 97 12.01 23.77 9.91
C GLY A 97 12.47 22.65 10.84
N ILE A 98 11.90 21.44 10.68
CA ILE A 98 12.30 20.25 11.45
C ILE A 98 13.75 19.85 11.13
N ILE A 99 14.13 19.84 9.86
CA ILE A 99 15.48 19.49 9.42
C ILE A 99 16.50 20.48 9.95
N GLN A 100 16.19 21.78 10.03
CA GLN A 100 17.13 22.81 10.49
C GLN A 100 17.20 22.94 12.01
N ALA A 101 16.20 22.45 12.75
CA ALA A 101 16.14 22.52 14.20
C ALA A 101 17.35 21.85 14.89
N SER A 102 17.74 22.40 16.04
CA SER A 102 18.73 21.82 16.95
C SER A 102 18.11 20.68 17.79
N VAL A 103 18.94 19.87 18.45
CA VAL A 103 18.41 18.80 19.33
C VAL A 103 17.64 19.43 20.49
N GLU A 104 18.12 20.56 20.99
CA GLU A 104 17.52 21.33 22.07
C GLU A 104 16.11 21.81 21.68
N ASP A 105 15.96 22.39 20.48
CA ASP A 105 14.65 22.83 19.97
C ASP A 105 13.67 21.67 19.78
N LEU A 106 14.18 20.52 19.31
CA LEU A 106 13.37 19.31 19.16
C LEU A 106 12.89 18.77 20.51
N THR A 107 13.69 18.90 21.58
CA THR A 107 13.28 18.48 22.93
C THR A 107 12.26 19.40 23.61
N GLN A 108 12.08 20.64 23.12
CA GLN A 108 11.02 21.52 23.61
C GLN A 108 9.62 21.07 23.17
N CYS A 109 9.54 20.16 22.18
CA CYS A 109 8.27 19.61 21.74
C CYS A 109 7.70 18.63 22.78
N PRO A 110 6.40 18.72 23.13
CA PRO A 110 5.78 17.80 24.09
C PRO A 110 5.89 16.36 23.60
N GLY A 111 6.38 15.46 24.47
CA GLY A 111 6.58 14.04 24.14
C GLY A 111 7.89 13.71 23.39
N MET A 112 8.68 14.73 22.99
CA MET A 112 9.99 14.55 22.39
C MET A 112 11.09 14.47 23.43
N GLY A 113 11.31 13.28 23.97
CA GLY A 113 12.44 13.01 24.85
C GLY A 113 13.80 13.17 24.13
N PRO A 114 14.89 13.37 24.88
CA PRO A 114 16.23 13.61 24.34
C PRO A 114 16.72 12.49 23.42
N LEU A 115 16.34 11.24 23.70
CA LEU A 115 16.68 10.10 22.86
C LEU A 115 15.98 10.15 21.49
N LYS A 116 14.70 10.55 21.44
CA LYS A 116 13.95 10.68 20.19
C LYS A 116 14.48 11.85 19.36
N ALA A 117 14.68 13.00 20.01
CA ALA A 117 15.22 14.21 19.38
C ALA A 117 16.60 13.94 18.76
N LYS A 118 17.51 13.29 19.50
CA LYS A 118 18.83 12.93 18.99
C LYS A 118 18.76 11.96 17.80
N ARG A 119 17.95 10.90 17.89
CA ARG A 119 17.79 9.94 16.79
C ARG A 119 17.19 10.57 15.54
N LEU A 120 16.23 11.48 15.69
CA LEU A 120 15.66 12.24 14.57
C LEU A 120 16.72 13.15 13.94
N TYR A 121 17.44 13.91 14.76
CA TYR A 121 18.49 14.81 14.32
C TYR A 121 19.58 14.06 13.52
N ASP A 122 20.03 12.93 14.07
CA ASP A 122 21.03 12.07 13.45
C ASP A 122 20.49 11.46 12.15
N ALA A 123 19.25 10.93 12.14
CA ALA A 123 18.65 10.32 10.96
C ALA A 123 18.54 11.29 9.77
N LEU A 124 18.23 12.56 10.04
CA LEU A 124 18.08 13.59 9.00
C LEU A 124 19.43 14.13 8.47
N ARG A 125 20.53 13.90 9.18
CA ARG A 125 21.86 14.45 8.86
C ARG A 125 22.93 13.40 8.60
N LYS A 126 22.64 12.13 8.80
CA LYS A 126 23.58 11.03 8.56
C LYS A 126 23.90 10.94 7.06
N PRO A 127 25.18 10.81 6.67
CA PRO A 127 25.53 10.62 5.28
C PRO A 127 25.00 9.29 4.74
N PHE A 128 24.52 9.29 3.50
CA PHE A 128 23.98 8.09 2.84
C PHE A 128 25.05 7.02 2.56
N LYS A 129 26.30 7.45 2.40
CA LYS A 129 27.45 6.55 2.24
C LYS A 129 28.14 6.40 3.59
N ASN A 130 28.39 5.15 4.00
CA ASN A 130 29.37 4.90 5.05
C ASN A 130 30.74 5.27 4.49
N THR A 131 31.24 6.46 4.83
CA THR A 131 32.64 6.82 4.59
C THR A 131 33.51 5.91 5.45
N LYS A 132 33.88 4.74 4.90
CA LYS A 132 35.10 4.09 5.33
C LYS A 132 36.22 4.97 4.78
N ASN A 133 36.78 5.82 5.64
CA ASN A 133 38.04 6.47 5.34
C ASN A 133 39.05 5.35 5.13
N SER A 134 39.43 5.13 3.87
CA SER A 134 40.52 4.24 3.47
C SER A 134 41.83 5.00 3.49
#